data_AF-X0S273-F1
#
_entry.id   AF-X0S273-F1
#
_cell.length_a   1.000
_cell.length_b   1.000
_cell.length_c   1.000
_cell.angle_alpha   90.00
_cell.angle_beta   90.00
_cell.angle_gamma   90.00
#
_symmetry.space_group_name_H-M   'P 1'
#
loop_
_entity.id
_entity.type
_entity.pdbx_description
1 polymer ?
#
loop_
_entity_poly.entity_id
_entity_poly.type
_entity_poly.pdbx_seq_one_letter_code
_entity_poly.pdbx_strand_id
1 'polypeptide(L)'
;KHVPWVHNVKNTDLVVAIDDNAVVNLARLFNEPSGQAYLESQGIAEDFVGQLDLLGFSGISNLLSAIKFAKYYELNENDVVITVLTDSMELYGSRLTEMQAEFGEYQDLDAAADFARYLKGVSTDNMLELSYIERRRIHNLKYFTWVEQQGKTYEEIMAQWYEPDYWTNVQSQVDDIDQLINEYNTQVGFLDN
;
A
#
# COMPACT_ATOMS: atom_id res chain seq x y z
N LYS A 1 -10.06 -8.82 -7.68
CA LYS A 1 -8.89 -8.47 -6.85
C LYS A 1 -8.17 -9.75 -6.43
N HIS A 2 -6.84 -9.74 -6.49
CA HIS A 2 -5.99 -10.85 -6.09
C HIS A 2 -5.74 -10.81 -4.58
N VAL A 3 -5.87 -11.94 -3.89
CA VAL A 3 -5.46 -12.08 -2.48
C VAL A 3 -4.12 -12.81 -2.47
N PRO A 4 -3.02 -12.22 -1.93
CA PRO A 4 -1.72 -12.89 -1.89
C PRO A 4 -1.79 -14.24 -1.17
N TRP A 5 -1.03 -15.22 -1.66
CA TRP A 5 -0.99 -16.56 -1.07
C TRP A 5 -0.65 -16.52 0.41
N VAL A 6 0.38 -15.75 0.74
CA VAL A 6 0.96 -15.60 2.08
C VAL A 6 0.16 -14.68 3.01
N HIS A 7 -0.97 -14.13 2.57
CA HIS A 7 -1.77 -13.24 3.41
C HIS A 7 -2.62 -14.01 4.42
N ASN A 8 -2.34 -13.88 5.70
CA ASN A 8 -3.18 -14.44 6.76
C ASN A 8 -4.43 -13.60 6.99
N VAL A 9 -5.50 -13.90 6.26
CA VAL A 9 -6.77 -13.15 6.27
C VAL A 9 -7.47 -13.16 7.65
N LYS A 10 -7.13 -14.10 8.54
CA LYS A 10 -7.72 -14.14 9.89
C LYS A 10 -7.36 -12.90 10.71
N ASN A 11 -6.19 -12.32 10.45
CA ASN A 11 -5.64 -11.14 11.13
C ASN A 11 -6.04 -9.83 10.42
N THR A 12 -6.98 -9.88 9.48
CA THR A 12 -7.45 -8.71 8.74
C THR A 12 -8.84 -8.34 9.25
N ASP A 13 -8.93 -7.21 9.95
CA ASP A 13 -10.20 -6.72 10.51
C ASP A 13 -10.89 -5.71 9.59
N LEU A 14 -10.18 -5.08 8.67
CA LEU A 14 -10.70 -4.03 7.80
C LEU A 14 -10.13 -4.15 6.39
N VAL A 15 -10.98 -3.90 5.40
CA VAL A 15 -10.58 -3.70 4.00
C VAL A 15 -10.95 -2.30 3.57
N VAL A 16 -9.99 -1.63 2.93
CA VAL A 16 -10.17 -0.29 2.37
C VAL A 16 -9.99 -0.36 0.86
N ALA A 17 -10.93 0.21 0.11
CA ALA A 17 -10.73 0.49 -1.31
C ALA A 17 -10.31 1.95 -1.49
N ILE A 18 -9.23 2.13 -2.26
CA ILE A 18 -8.69 3.41 -2.66
C ILE A 18 -8.89 3.54 -4.18
N ASP A 19 -9.33 4.73 -4.61
CA ASP A 19 -9.45 5.08 -6.03
C ASP A 19 -8.05 5.32 -6.59
N ASP A 20 -7.70 4.63 -7.67
CA ASP A 20 -6.40 4.78 -8.34
C ASP A 20 -6.16 6.23 -8.76
N ASN A 21 -7.19 7.00 -9.12
CA ASN A 21 -7.05 8.42 -9.45
C ASN A 21 -6.58 9.24 -8.26
N ALA A 22 -7.00 8.90 -7.04
CA ALA A 22 -6.52 9.60 -5.84
C ALA A 22 -5.01 9.37 -5.66
N VAL A 23 -4.57 8.12 -5.86
CA VAL A 23 -3.16 7.76 -5.73
C VAL A 23 -2.32 8.46 -6.82
N VAL A 24 -2.77 8.38 -8.07
CA VAL A 24 -2.10 8.97 -9.23
C VAL A 24 -1.98 10.49 -9.08
N ASN A 25 -3.07 11.19 -8.76
CA ASN A 25 -3.04 12.65 -8.66
C ASN A 25 -2.25 13.13 -7.42
N LEU A 26 -2.29 12.41 -6.30
CA LEU A 26 -1.43 12.72 -5.17
C LEU A 26 0.05 12.44 -5.47
N ALA A 27 0.36 11.44 -6.28
CA ALA A 27 1.74 11.24 -6.74
C ALA A 27 2.24 12.47 -7.51
N ARG A 28 1.40 13.10 -8.35
CA ARG A 28 1.73 14.37 -9.02
C ARG A 28 1.89 15.50 -8.03
N LEU A 29 0.94 15.68 -7.11
CA LEU A 29 0.99 16.70 -6.06
C LEU A 29 2.30 16.64 -5.24
N PHE A 30 2.79 15.43 -4.97
CA PHE A 30 3.99 15.20 -4.16
C PHE A 30 5.31 15.38 -4.92
N ASN A 31 5.30 15.21 -6.24
CA ASN A 31 6.52 15.13 -7.05
C ASN A 31 6.67 16.23 -8.12
N GLU A 32 5.57 16.88 -8.53
CA GLU A 32 5.64 17.95 -9.52
C GLU A 32 5.86 19.33 -8.86
N PRO A 33 6.65 20.23 -9.49
CA PRO A 33 7.04 21.51 -8.87
C PRO A 33 5.86 22.38 -8.38
N SER A 34 4.79 22.50 -9.18
CA SER A 34 3.59 23.24 -8.78
C SER A 34 2.88 22.61 -7.58
N GLY A 35 2.94 21.28 -7.46
CA GLY A 35 2.38 20.56 -6.32
C GLY A 35 3.15 20.83 -5.03
N GLN A 36 4.48 20.73 -5.08
CA GLN A 36 5.35 21.01 -3.95
C GLN A 36 5.24 22.48 -3.49
N ALA A 37 5.29 23.43 -4.43
CA ALA A 37 5.10 24.85 -4.14
C ALA A 37 3.73 25.13 -3.51
N TYR A 38 2.67 24.44 -3.97
CA TYR A 38 1.36 24.56 -3.35
C TYR A 38 1.35 24.04 -1.92
N LEU A 39 1.93 22.87 -1.65
CA LEU A 39 2.01 22.30 -0.29
C LEU A 39 2.77 23.22 0.68
N GLU A 40 3.88 23.81 0.25
CA GLU A 40 4.62 24.81 1.02
C GLU A 40 3.77 26.05 1.30
N SER A 41 2.99 26.53 0.32
CA SER A 41 2.06 27.64 0.51
C SER A 41 0.96 27.34 1.55
N GLN A 42 0.65 26.06 1.79
CA GLN A 42 -0.26 25.61 2.85
C GLN A 42 0.41 25.52 4.23
N GLY A 43 1.68 25.92 4.35
CA GLY A 43 2.45 25.94 5.59
C GLY A 43 3.13 24.62 5.94
N ILE A 44 3.24 23.68 5.00
CA ILE A 44 4.01 22.45 5.17
C ILE A 44 5.49 22.81 4.97
N ALA A 45 6.37 22.30 5.83
CA ALA A 45 7.78 22.63 5.77
C ALA A 45 8.46 22.06 4.51
N GLU A 46 9.31 22.86 3.87
CA GLU A 46 10.02 22.53 2.63
C GLU A 46 10.84 21.24 2.75
N ASP A 47 11.51 21.03 3.90
CA ASP A 47 12.30 19.83 4.18
C ASP A 47 11.46 18.55 4.22
N PHE A 48 10.19 18.65 4.64
CA PHE A 48 9.23 17.54 4.59
C PHE A 48 8.66 17.36 3.19
N VAL A 49 8.29 18.45 2.49
CA VAL A 49 7.77 18.38 1.12
C VAL A 49 8.79 17.73 0.18
N GLY A 50 10.08 18.05 0.33
CA GLY A 50 11.18 17.46 -0.44
C GLY A 50 11.43 15.97 -0.17
N GLN A 51 10.74 15.35 0.79
CA GLN A 51 10.80 13.91 1.06
C GLN A 51 9.54 13.15 0.60
N LEU A 52 8.56 13.84 0.00
CA LEU A 52 7.31 13.18 -0.40
C LEU A 52 7.47 12.27 -1.62
N ASP A 53 8.58 12.37 -2.35
CA ASP A 53 9.01 11.43 -3.38
C ASP A 53 9.32 10.03 -2.82
N LEU A 54 9.58 9.92 -1.51
CA LEU A 54 9.69 8.63 -0.81
C LEU A 54 8.36 7.86 -0.76
N LEU A 55 7.23 8.47 -1.13
CA LEU A 55 5.94 7.81 -1.21
C LEU A 55 5.64 7.38 -2.66
N GLY A 56 5.93 6.13 -2.98
CA GLY A 56 5.43 5.47 -4.18
C GLY A 56 3.92 5.23 -4.13
N PHE A 57 3.33 4.72 -5.22
CA PHE A 57 1.87 4.56 -5.34
C PHE A 57 1.24 3.72 -4.21
N SER A 58 1.88 2.62 -3.84
CA SER A 58 1.40 1.77 -2.74
C SER A 58 1.54 2.47 -1.38
N GLY A 59 2.61 3.25 -1.17
CA GLY A 59 2.78 4.11 0.01
C GLY A 59 1.69 5.18 0.12
N ILE A 60 1.35 5.85 -0.98
CA ILE A 60 0.25 6.83 -1.04
C ILE A 60 -1.10 6.15 -0.73
N SER A 61 -1.36 4.97 -1.30
CA SER A 61 -2.56 4.19 -0.99
C SER A 61 -2.64 3.81 0.49
N ASN A 62 -1.52 3.46 1.12
CA ASN A 62 -1.44 3.15 2.54
C ASN A 62 -1.64 4.39 3.43
N LEU A 63 -1.12 5.56 3.02
CA LEU A 63 -1.40 6.85 3.67
C LEU A 63 -2.90 7.16 3.65
N LEU A 64 -3.53 7.06 2.47
CA LEU A 64 -4.97 7.28 2.33
C LEU A 64 -5.78 6.29 3.17
N SER A 65 -5.36 5.03 3.21
CA SER A 65 -5.98 4.00 4.06
C SER A 65 -5.85 4.33 5.54
N ALA A 66 -4.70 4.86 6.00
CA ALA A 66 -4.50 5.31 7.37
C ALA A 66 -5.42 6.50 7.73
N ILE A 67 -5.56 7.48 6.82
CA ILE A 67 -6.49 8.61 7.00
C ILE A 67 -7.93 8.10 7.09
N LYS A 68 -8.33 7.19 6.20
CA LYS A 68 -9.65 6.55 6.20
C LYS A 68 -9.90 5.78 7.51
N PHE A 69 -8.93 4.99 7.95
CA PHE A 69 -8.98 4.24 9.21
C PHE A 69 -9.17 5.18 10.41
N ALA A 70 -8.38 6.24 10.50
CA ALA A 70 -8.46 7.21 11.59
C ALA A 70 -9.83 7.89 11.64
N LYS A 71 -10.38 8.28 10.48
CA LYS A 71 -11.71 8.87 10.38
C LYS A 71 -12.83 7.87 10.74
N TYR A 72 -12.71 6.62 10.28
CA TYR A 72 -13.72 5.58 10.50
C TYR A 72 -13.84 5.20 11.98
N TYR A 73 -12.71 5.08 12.68
CA TYR A 73 -12.67 4.76 14.10
C TYR A 73 -12.69 6.00 15.02
N GLU A 74 -12.90 7.19 14.46
CA GLU A 74 -12.98 8.46 15.21
C GLU A 74 -11.78 8.69 16.14
N LEU A 75 -10.58 8.33 15.66
CA LEU A 75 -9.35 8.47 16.41
C LEU A 75 -9.06 9.94 16.75
N ASN A 76 -8.41 10.15 17.89
CA ASN A 76 -8.03 11.46 18.39
C ASN A 76 -6.52 11.55 18.65
N GLU A 77 -6.07 12.65 19.26
CA GLU A 77 -4.67 12.93 19.54
C GLU A 77 -3.96 11.92 20.45
N ASN A 78 -4.70 11.04 21.13
CA ASN A 78 -4.15 9.99 21.99
C ASN A 78 -3.92 8.66 21.26
N ASP A 79 -4.37 8.55 20.01
CA ASP A 79 -4.28 7.33 19.21
C ASP A 79 -3.10 7.37 18.24
N VAL A 80 -2.52 6.20 17.97
CA VAL A 80 -1.39 6.06 17.04
C VAL A 80 -1.77 5.11 15.91
N VAL A 81 -1.64 5.57 14.67
CA VAL A 81 -1.75 4.74 13.48
C VAL A 81 -0.36 4.50 12.91
N ILE A 82 0.02 3.23 12.79
CA ILE A 82 1.26 2.82 12.13
C ILE A 82 0.90 2.30 10.75
N THR A 83 1.56 2.81 9.72
CA THR A 83 1.42 2.36 8.33
C THR A 83 2.80 2.20 7.69
N VAL A 84 2.84 1.56 6.53
CA VAL A 84 4.08 1.26 5.81
C VAL A 84 4.08 2.00 4.47
N LEU A 85 5.14 2.76 4.22
CA LEU A 85 5.44 3.32 2.90
C LEU A 85 6.34 2.31 2.19
N THR A 86 5.79 1.61 1.20
CA THR A 86 6.36 0.36 0.68
C THR A 86 7.59 0.56 -0.21
N ASP A 87 7.60 1.65 -0.98
CA ASP A 87 8.62 2.01 -1.95
C ASP A 87 8.57 3.53 -2.21
N SER A 88 9.61 4.05 -2.85
CA SER A 88 9.71 5.42 -3.32
C SER A 88 9.33 5.55 -4.79
N MET A 89 9.15 6.80 -5.24
CA MET A 89 8.97 7.14 -6.65
C MET A 89 10.18 6.87 -7.53
N GLU A 90 11.34 6.53 -6.96
CA GLU A 90 12.55 6.12 -7.69
C GLU A 90 12.30 4.87 -8.55
N LEU A 91 11.50 3.92 -8.05
CA LEU A 91 11.11 2.72 -8.82
C LEU A 91 10.17 3.04 -9.99
N TYR A 92 9.67 4.28 -10.06
CA TYR A 92 8.67 4.76 -11.00
C TYR A 92 9.18 5.95 -11.84
N GLY A 93 10.49 6.09 -12.03
CA GLY A 93 11.08 7.28 -12.70
C GLY A 93 10.52 7.62 -14.09
N SER A 94 10.06 6.63 -14.88
CA SER A 94 9.39 6.91 -16.17
C SER A 94 7.95 7.40 -16.01
N ARG A 95 7.33 7.12 -14.87
CA ARG A 95 5.88 7.25 -14.68
C ARG A 95 5.43 8.69 -14.58
N LEU A 96 6.22 9.58 -13.98
CA LEU A 96 5.92 11.02 -13.97
C LEU A 96 5.90 11.59 -15.40
N THR A 97 6.88 11.20 -16.23
CA THR A 97 6.92 11.59 -17.65
C THR A 97 5.73 11.04 -18.43
N GLU A 98 5.36 9.77 -18.21
CA GLU A 98 4.17 9.17 -18.82
C GLU A 98 2.90 9.91 -18.40
N MET A 99 2.78 10.26 -17.12
CA MET A 99 1.63 10.99 -16.59
C MET A 99 1.55 12.42 -17.12
N GLN A 100 2.68 13.10 -17.31
CA GLN A 100 2.71 14.39 -18.01
C GLN A 100 2.28 14.26 -19.48
N ALA A 101 2.65 13.17 -20.16
CA ALA A 101 2.21 12.92 -21.53
C ALA A 101 0.70 12.58 -21.62
N GLU A 102 0.17 11.87 -20.63
CA GLU A 102 -1.24 11.44 -20.57
C GLU A 102 -2.18 12.56 -20.11
N PHE A 103 -1.80 13.30 -19.05
CA PHE A 103 -2.65 14.27 -18.38
C PHE A 103 -2.26 15.73 -18.65
N GLY A 104 -1.13 15.98 -19.31
CA GLY A 104 -0.60 17.32 -19.57
C GLY A 104 0.23 17.88 -18.41
N GLU A 105 0.64 19.14 -18.55
CA GLU A 105 1.37 19.88 -17.52
C GLU A 105 0.56 20.01 -16.22
N TYR A 106 1.17 19.76 -15.06
CA TYR A 106 0.52 19.93 -13.76
C TYR A 106 0.60 21.38 -13.31
N GLN A 107 -0.54 22.02 -13.10
CA GLN A 107 -0.61 23.44 -12.78
C GLN A 107 -1.03 23.69 -11.33
N ASP A 108 -0.85 24.92 -10.86
CA ASP A 108 -1.19 25.33 -9.49
C ASP A 108 -2.68 25.08 -9.15
N LEU A 109 -3.57 25.18 -10.13
CA LEU A 109 -5.00 24.88 -9.95
C LEU A 109 -5.25 23.39 -9.76
N ASP A 110 -4.50 22.52 -10.44
CA ASP A 110 -4.58 21.07 -10.27
C ASP A 110 -4.09 20.69 -8.87
N ALA A 111 -2.96 21.25 -8.44
CA ALA A 111 -2.41 21.05 -7.10
C ALA A 111 -3.43 21.42 -6.00
N ALA A 112 -4.09 22.57 -6.14
CA ALA A 112 -5.14 23.00 -5.21
C ALA A 112 -6.36 22.07 -5.23
N ALA A 113 -6.81 21.65 -6.41
CA ALA A 113 -7.95 20.76 -6.57
C ALA A 113 -7.67 19.38 -5.98
N ASP A 114 -6.51 18.80 -6.25
CA ASP A 114 -6.11 17.47 -5.79
C ASP A 114 -5.83 17.43 -4.29
N PHE A 115 -5.18 18.46 -3.74
CA PHE A 115 -5.00 18.59 -2.29
C PHE A 115 -6.34 18.65 -1.56
N ALA A 116 -7.27 19.48 -2.06
CA ALA A 116 -8.59 19.63 -1.46
C ALA A 116 -9.42 18.34 -1.60
N ARG A 117 -9.45 17.73 -2.78
CA ARG A 117 -10.28 16.56 -3.09
C ARG A 117 -9.72 15.27 -2.52
N TYR A 118 -8.47 14.96 -2.84
CA TYR A 118 -7.90 13.63 -2.60
C TYR A 118 -7.14 13.51 -1.28
N LEU A 119 -6.70 14.61 -0.66
CA LEU A 119 -6.03 14.56 0.64
C LEU A 119 -6.91 15.06 1.79
N LYS A 120 -7.43 16.29 1.69
CA LYS A 120 -8.31 16.85 2.72
C LYS A 120 -9.71 16.23 2.68
N GLY A 121 -10.22 15.98 1.47
CA GLY A 121 -11.55 15.46 1.20
C GLY A 121 -11.72 13.96 1.35
N VAL A 122 -10.70 13.21 1.81
CA VAL A 122 -10.79 11.75 2.01
C VAL A 122 -12.01 11.39 2.87
N SER A 123 -12.96 10.66 2.31
CA SER A 123 -14.16 10.18 3.00
C SER A 123 -13.91 8.80 3.62
N THR A 124 -14.90 8.22 4.31
CA THR A 124 -14.87 6.83 4.80
C THR A 124 -15.61 5.86 3.88
N ASP A 125 -15.87 6.25 2.63
CA ASP A 125 -16.54 5.38 1.66
C ASP A 125 -15.72 4.13 1.33
N ASN A 126 -16.40 3.12 0.78
CA ASN A 126 -15.75 1.91 0.26
C ASN A 126 -14.81 1.21 1.26
N MET A 127 -15.17 1.25 2.54
CA MET A 127 -14.54 0.50 3.63
C MET A 127 -15.44 -0.63 4.07
N LEU A 128 -14.85 -1.74 4.52
CA LEU A 128 -15.58 -2.87 5.09
C LEU A 128 -14.85 -3.41 6.31
N GLU A 129 -15.47 -3.27 7.48
CA GLU A 129 -15.07 -4.01 8.68
C GLU A 129 -15.50 -5.47 8.52
N LEU A 130 -14.57 -6.40 8.75
CA LEU A 130 -14.74 -7.80 8.39
C LEU A 130 -15.21 -8.63 9.58
N SER A 131 -16.43 -9.14 9.45
CA SER A 131 -16.91 -10.29 10.21
C SER A 131 -16.15 -11.57 9.85
N TYR A 132 -16.32 -12.61 10.67
CA TYR A 132 -15.76 -13.94 10.39
C TYR A 132 -16.13 -14.47 8.99
N ILE A 133 -17.37 -14.26 8.56
CA ILE A 133 -17.86 -14.74 7.25
C ILE A 133 -17.18 -13.99 6.11
N GLU A 134 -16.95 -12.68 6.27
CA GLU A 134 -16.27 -11.88 5.25
C GLU A 134 -14.78 -12.21 5.17
N ARG A 135 -14.10 -12.44 6.30
CA ARG A 135 -12.73 -12.98 6.30
C ARG A 135 -12.67 -14.31 5.57
N ARG A 136 -13.62 -15.22 5.82
CA ARG A 136 -13.69 -16.52 5.13
C ARG A 136 -13.95 -16.36 3.63
N ARG A 137 -14.82 -15.42 3.24
CA ARG A 137 -15.09 -15.10 1.84
C ARG A 137 -13.82 -14.61 1.13
N ILE A 138 -13.07 -13.68 1.74
CA ILE A 138 -11.81 -13.18 1.19
C ILE A 138 -10.77 -14.29 1.10
N HIS A 139 -10.63 -15.11 2.14
CA HIS A 139 -9.72 -16.25 2.14
C HIS A 139 -9.96 -17.20 0.97
N ASN A 140 -11.24 -17.51 0.70
CA ASN A 140 -11.61 -18.38 -0.42
C ASN A 140 -11.30 -17.78 -1.80
N LEU A 141 -11.13 -16.45 -1.93
CA LEU A 141 -10.72 -15.84 -3.20
C LEU A 141 -9.32 -16.27 -3.65
N LYS A 142 -8.49 -16.79 -2.73
CA LYS A 142 -7.19 -17.37 -3.09
C LYS A 142 -7.32 -18.52 -4.09
N TYR A 143 -8.43 -19.25 -4.09
CA TYR A 143 -8.67 -20.39 -4.96
C TYR A 143 -8.47 -20.06 -6.45
N PHE A 144 -9.09 -18.98 -6.93
CA PHE A 144 -9.12 -18.66 -8.36
C PHE A 144 -7.73 -18.36 -8.94
N THR A 145 -6.86 -17.68 -8.19
CA THR A 145 -5.50 -17.43 -8.68
C THR A 145 -4.58 -18.57 -8.34
N TRP A 146 -4.57 -19.01 -7.08
CA TRP A 146 -3.51 -19.89 -6.62
C TRP A 146 -3.74 -21.35 -6.99
N VAL A 147 -5.00 -21.83 -6.95
CA VAL A 147 -5.32 -23.21 -7.32
C VAL A 147 -5.49 -23.33 -8.83
N GLU A 148 -6.41 -22.55 -9.42
CA GLU A 148 -6.74 -22.72 -10.84
C GLU A 148 -5.61 -22.27 -11.78
N GLN A 149 -4.83 -21.25 -11.41
CA GLN A 149 -3.84 -20.63 -12.31
C GLN A 149 -2.39 -20.93 -11.92
N GLN A 150 -2.09 -21.11 -10.62
CA GLN A 150 -0.71 -21.27 -10.14
C GLN A 150 -0.41 -22.65 -9.50
N GLY A 151 -1.33 -23.61 -9.60
CA GLY A 151 -1.07 -25.01 -9.24
C GLY A 151 -0.94 -25.32 -7.75
N LYS A 152 -1.38 -24.41 -6.86
CA LYS A 152 -1.56 -24.70 -5.43
C LYS A 152 -2.73 -25.67 -5.22
N THR A 153 -2.80 -26.26 -4.03
CA THR A 153 -3.88 -27.20 -3.69
C THR A 153 -4.96 -26.52 -2.86
N TYR A 154 -6.20 -26.97 -3.03
CA TYR A 154 -7.29 -26.49 -2.18
C TYR A 154 -7.13 -26.97 -0.74
N GLU A 155 -6.52 -28.13 -0.54
CA GLU A 155 -6.15 -28.66 0.77
C GLU A 155 -5.24 -27.69 1.53
N GLU A 156 -4.28 -27.04 0.85
CA GLU A 156 -3.41 -26.05 1.49
C GLU A 156 -4.17 -24.76 1.84
N ILE A 157 -5.13 -24.33 1.02
CA ILE A 157 -6.06 -23.23 1.39
C ILE A 157 -6.82 -23.60 2.67
N MET A 158 -7.27 -24.85 2.80
CA MET A 158 -7.95 -25.29 4.00
C MET A 158 -7.03 -25.38 5.20
N ALA A 159 -5.79 -25.82 5.00
CA ALA A 159 -4.76 -25.87 6.03
C ALA A 159 -4.46 -24.47 6.59
N GLN A 160 -4.29 -23.45 5.73
CA GLN A 160 -4.15 -22.05 6.14
C GLN A 160 -5.27 -21.55 7.06
N TRP A 161 -6.46 -22.14 6.93
CA TRP A 161 -7.64 -21.73 7.71
C TRP A 161 -7.89 -22.59 8.95
N TYR A 162 -7.57 -23.88 8.95
CA TYR A 162 -7.93 -24.78 10.06
C TYR A 162 -6.76 -25.29 10.86
N GLU A 163 -5.56 -25.41 10.27
CA GLU A 163 -4.38 -25.85 11.02
C GLU A 163 -3.92 -24.71 11.94
N PRO A 164 -3.93 -24.92 13.28
CA PRO A 164 -3.61 -23.86 14.24
C PRO A 164 -2.20 -23.30 14.05
N ASP A 165 -1.26 -24.17 13.69
CA ASP A 165 0.16 -23.85 13.61
C ASP A 165 0.63 -23.54 12.19
N TYR A 166 -0.27 -23.45 11.19
CA TYR A 166 0.14 -23.21 9.80
C TYR A 166 1.01 -21.95 9.68
N TRP A 167 0.54 -20.83 10.23
CA TRP A 167 1.23 -19.55 10.10
C TRP A 167 2.44 -19.42 11.03
N THR A 168 2.39 -19.99 12.23
CA THR A 168 3.53 -19.98 13.16
C THR A 168 4.67 -20.86 12.64
N ASN A 169 4.37 -21.99 12.00
CA ASN A 169 5.37 -22.83 11.32
C ASN A 169 5.99 -22.15 10.09
N VAL A 170 5.28 -21.23 9.42
CA VAL A 170 5.86 -20.40 8.37
C VAL A 170 6.78 -19.34 8.97
N GLN A 171 6.36 -18.69 10.06
CA GLN A 171 7.17 -17.69 10.77
C GLN A 171 8.44 -18.28 11.40
N SER A 172 8.43 -19.56 11.79
CA SER A 172 9.64 -20.22 12.31
C SER A 172 10.73 -20.47 11.27
N GLN A 173 10.46 -20.22 9.98
CA GLN A 173 11.42 -20.39 8.88
C GLN A 173 12.21 -19.10 8.58
N VAL A 174 12.02 -18.02 9.36
CA VAL A 174 12.68 -16.73 9.11
C VAL A 174 14.21 -16.88 9.05
N ASP A 175 14.82 -17.57 10.01
CA ASP A 175 16.29 -17.74 10.04
C ASP A 175 16.81 -18.51 8.80
N ASP A 176 16.08 -19.55 8.37
CA ASP A 176 16.43 -20.34 7.18
C ASP A 176 16.28 -19.50 5.90
N ILE A 177 15.21 -18.71 5.80
CA ILE A 177 14.97 -17.79 4.67
C ILE A 177 16.06 -16.72 4.62
N ASP A 178 16.45 -16.14 5.76
CA ASP A 178 17.51 -15.15 5.85
C ASP A 178 18.85 -15.73 5.39
N GLN A 179 19.16 -16.98 5.77
CA GLN A 179 20.33 -17.67 5.25
C GLN A 179 20.28 -17.78 3.71
N LEU A 180 19.17 -18.23 3.15
CA LEU A 180 19.00 -18.36 1.69
C LEU A 180 19.11 -17.02 0.97
N ILE A 181 18.60 -15.94 1.56
CA ILE A 181 18.73 -14.58 1.02
C ILE A 181 20.21 -14.17 0.99
N ASN A 182 20.96 -14.40 2.06
CA ASN A 182 22.39 -14.08 2.13
C ASN A 182 23.21 -14.89 1.11
N GLU A 183 22.94 -16.19 0.98
CA GLU A 183 23.56 -17.05 -0.02
C GLU A 183 23.27 -16.54 -1.45
N TYR A 184 22.01 -16.19 -1.74
CA TYR A 184 21.63 -15.60 -3.02
C TYR A 184 22.36 -14.28 -3.28
N ASN A 185 22.34 -13.35 -2.33
CA ASN A 185 23.00 -12.04 -2.46
C ASN A 185 24.51 -12.17 -2.70
N THR A 186 25.15 -13.17 -2.09
CA THR A 186 26.56 -13.52 -2.35
C THR A 186 26.76 -13.99 -3.79
N GLN A 187 25.88 -14.85 -4.31
CA GLN A 187 25.97 -15.38 -5.67
C GLN A 187 25.78 -14.30 -6.75
N VAL A 188 24.91 -13.31 -6.49
CA VAL A 188 24.61 -12.22 -7.45
C VAL A 188 25.48 -10.96 -7.24
N GLY A 189 26.41 -10.97 -6.29
CA GLY A 189 27.45 -9.95 -6.13
C GLY A 189 27.02 -8.66 -5.42
N PHE A 190 25.95 -8.69 -4.62
CA PHE A 190 25.47 -7.51 -3.88
C PHE A 190 26.22 -7.21 -2.57
N LEU A 191 27.16 -8.07 -2.14
CA LEU A 191 27.87 -7.91 -0.87
C LEU A 191 29.30 -7.34 -0.98
N ASP A 192 29.73 -6.91 -2.16
CA ASP A 192 31.00 -6.18 -2.33
C ASP A 192 30.73 -4.67 -2.51
N ASN A 193 30.45 -3.96 -1.42
CA ASN A 193 30.71 -2.51 -1.22
C ASN A 193 30.62 -2.12 0.26
#